data_AF-A0A3B0PL77-F1
#
_entry.id   AF-A0A3B0PL77-F1
#
_cell.length_a   1.000
_cell.length_b   1.000
_cell.length_c   1.000
_cell.angle_alpha   90.00
_cell.angle_beta   90.00
_cell.angle_gamma   90.00
#
_symmetry.space_group_name_H-M   'P 1'
#
loop_
_entity.id
_entity.type
_entity.pdbx_description
1 polymer ?
#
loop_
_entity_poly.entity_id
_entity_poly.type
_entity_poly.pdbx_seq_one_letter_code
_entity_poly.pdbx_strand_id
1 'polypeptide(L)'
;MEQYVSYNLSASAPICEAISIPMCRYMPFNFTRMPNLMGHASQSMARSNIDQYQILVHTHCSADLLFFLCSVFAPMCMTAPGLQEMEPILPCQHVCESAR
;
A
#
# COMPACT_ATOMS: atom_id res chain seq x y z
N MET A 1 26.82 38.46 -2.49
CA MET A 1 25.85 38.93 -1.49
C MET A 1 24.57 39.20 -2.26
N GLU A 2 23.64 38.29 -2.46
CA GLU A 2 23.43 36.93 -1.96
C GLU A 2 23.01 36.03 -3.13
N GLN A 3 23.81 35.00 -3.42
CA GLN A 3 23.34 33.80 -4.11
C GLN A 3 22.60 32.97 -3.05
N TYR A 4 21.29 33.13 -2.94
CA TYR A 4 20.47 32.34 -2.02
C TYR A 4 20.19 30.96 -2.64
N VAL A 5 21.14 30.06 -2.41
CA VAL A 5 20.96 28.64 -2.05
C VAL A 5 19.90 27.87 -2.85
N SER A 6 20.43 27.07 -3.79
CA SER A 6 19.98 25.74 -4.24
C SER A 6 18.54 25.36 -3.92
N TYR A 7 17.74 25.16 -4.97
CA TYR A 7 16.66 24.19 -4.93
C TYR A 7 17.24 22.91 -4.31
N ASN A 8 16.91 22.66 -3.04
CA ASN A 8 17.01 21.32 -2.52
C ASN A 8 16.03 20.55 -3.40
N LEU A 9 16.56 19.83 -4.40
CA LEU A 9 15.98 18.55 -4.76
C LEU A 9 16.11 17.70 -3.49
N SER A 10 15.26 17.97 -2.49
CA SER A 10 14.96 16.98 -1.48
C SER A 10 14.50 15.80 -2.31
N ALA A 11 15.35 14.79 -2.42
CA ALA A 11 15.03 13.56 -3.12
C ALA A 11 13.62 13.21 -2.69
N SER A 12 12.64 13.37 -3.59
CA SER A 12 11.29 12.95 -3.28
C SER A 12 11.45 11.48 -2.96
N ALA A 13 11.12 11.10 -1.72
CA ALA A 13 11.15 9.69 -1.35
C ALA A 13 10.39 8.94 -2.46
N PRO A 14 10.93 7.83 -2.98
CA PRO A 14 10.33 7.16 -4.12
C PRO A 14 8.85 6.92 -3.81
N ILE A 15 7.97 7.44 -4.68
CA ILE A 15 6.51 7.43 -4.52
C ILE A 15 5.99 5.99 -4.32
N CYS A 16 6.71 5.04 -4.91
CA CYS A 16 6.54 3.62 -4.70
C CYS A 16 7.68 3.05 -3.87
N GLU A 17 7.34 2.24 -2.88
CA GLU A 17 8.29 1.44 -2.09
C GLU A 17 7.97 -0.05 -2.21
N ALA A 18 9.00 -0.89 -2.12
CA ALA A 18 8.82 -2.34 -2.17
C ALA A 18 7.97 -2.82 -0.99
N ILE A 19 7.10 -3.80 -1.23
CA ILE A 19 6.28 -4.38 -0.17
C ILE A 19 7.17 -5.12 0.83
N SER A 20 7.15 -4.65 2.07
CA SER A 20 7.87 -5.19 3.22
C SER A 20 6.95 -5.88 4.24
N ILE A 21 5.63 -5.67 4.16
CA ILE A 21 4.63 -6.35 4.99
C ILE A 21 4.66 -7.86 4.70
N PRO A 22 5.01 -8.73 5.67
CA PRO A 22 5.28 -10.14 5.41
C PRO A 22 4.16 -10.89 4.68
N MET A 23 2.90 -10.72 5.09
CA MET A 23 1.77 -11.43 4.49
C MET A 23 1.39 -10.92 3.09
N CYS A 24 1.83 -9.72 2.71
CA CYS A 24 1.51 -9.11 1.42
C CYS A 24 2.62 -9.27 0.36
N ARG A 25 3.71 -9.99 0.67
CA ARG A 25 4.84 -10.18 -0.28
C ARG A 25 4.49 -10.99 -1.52
N TYR A 26 3.41 -11.77 -1.49
CA TYR A 26 3.00 -12.66 -2.58
C TYR A 26 1.79 -12.14 -3.36
N MET A 27 1.57 -10.82 -3.33
CA MET A 27 0.58 -10.17 -4.17
C MET A 27 1.00 -10.19 -5.65
N PRO A 28 0.06 -10.01 -6.61
CA PRO A 28 0.39 -9.90 -8.04
C PRO A 28 1.18 -8.64 -8.40
N PHE A 29 1.55 -7.82 -7.42
CA PHE A 29 2.33 -6.59 -7.55
C PHE A 29 3.36 -6.52 -6.40
N ASN A 30 4.49 -5.86 -6.65
CA ASN A 30 5.64 -5.83 -5.73
C ASN A 30 5.86 -4.49 -5.02
N PHE A 31 5.16 -3.45 -5.48
CA PHE A 31 5.35 -2.08 -5.02
C PHE A 31 4.05 -1.50 -4.49
N THR A 32 4.17 -0.78 -3.37
CA THR A 32 3.09 -0.05 -2.73
C THR A 32 3.48 1.41 -2.55
N ARG A 33 2.55 2.23 -2.09
CA ARG A 33 2.78 3.63 -1.75
C ARG A 33 2.18 3.95 -0.40
N MET A 34 2.72 4.97 0.25
CA MET A 34 2.18 5.55 1.47
C MET A 34 1.74 7.01 1.25
N PRO A 35 0.75 7.51 2.02
CA PRO A 35 -0.06 6.76 2.99
C PRO A 35 -1.02 5.75 2.31
N ASN A 36 -1.33 4.65 3.00
CA ASN A 36 -2.30 3.66 2.51
C ASN A 36 -3.75 4.09 2.78
N LEU A 37 -4.73 3.26 2.36
CA LEU A 37 -6.16 3.57 2.47
C LEU A 37 -6.67 3.65 3.92
N MET A 38 -5.90 3.15 4.88
CA MET A 38 -6.19 3.25 6.31
C MET A 38 -5.49 4.44 6.96
N GLY A 39 -4.83 5.30 6.19
CA GLY A 39 -4.14 6.50 6.67
C GLY A 39 -2.79 6.22 7.35
N HIS A 40 -2.24 5.01 7.23
CA HIS A 40 -0.92 4.72 7.79
C HIS A 40 0.17 5.40 6.96
N ALA A 41 1.08 6.12 7.62
CA ALA A 41 2.17 6.84 6.96
C ALA A 41 3.37 5.95 6.57
N SER A 42 3.43 4.71 7.08
CA SER A 42 4.55 3.79 6.81
C SER A 42 4.10 2.33 6.83
N GLN A 43 4.82 1.46 6.11
CA GLN A 43 4.54 0.02 6.11
C GLN A 43 4.71 -0.61 7.50
N SER A 44 5.56 -0.04 8.37
CA SER A 44 5.66 -0.49 9.76
C SER A 44 4.36 -0.26 10.53
N MET A 45 3.72 0.90 10.35
CA MET A 45 2.42 1.18 10.99
C MET A 45 1.31 0.31 10.41
N ALA A 46 1.30 0.13 9.09
CA ALA A 46 0.35 -0.75 8.41
C ALA A 46 0.50 -2.20 8.89
N ARG A 47 1.74 -2.68 9.04
CA ARG A 47 2.07 -4.01 9.55
C ARG A 47 1.49 -4.24 10.94
N SER A 48 1.72 -3.31 11.88
CA SER A 48 1.22 -3.46 13.26
C SER A 48 -0.31 -3.63 13.32
N ASN A 49 -1.04 -3.07 12.37
CA ASN A 49 -2.51 -3.16 12.31
C ASN A 49 -3.00 -4.37 11.50
N ILE A 50 -2.37 -4.70 10.36
CA ILE A 50 -2.78 -5.88 9.57
C ILE A 50 -2.43 -7.20 10.25
N ASP A 51 -1.40 -7.24 11.11
CA ASP A 51 -0.96 -8.44 11.83
C ASP A 51 -2.08 -9.04 12.71
N GLN A 52 -3.06 -8.24 13.16
CA GLN A 52 -4.22 -8.74 13.91
C GLN A 52 -5.13 -9.66 13.09
N TYR A 53 -5.10 -9.57 11.76
CA TYR A 53 -5.89 -10.40 10.86
C TYR A 53 -5.19 -11.71 10.49
N GLN A 54 -3.96 -11.95 10.94
CA GLN A 54 -3.20 -13.17 10.58
C GLN A 54 -3.99 -14.44 10.87
N ILE A 55 -4.63 -14.54 12.05
CA ILE A 55 -5.41 -15.74 12.40
C ILE A 55 -6.57 -15.95 11.41
N LEU A 56 -7.29 -14.89 11.03
CA LEU A 56 -8.39 -14.98 10.06
C LEU A 56 -7.91 -15.39 8.66
N VAL A 57 -6.74 -14.92 8.24
CA VAL A 57 -6.14 -15.37 6.97
C VAL A 57 -5.85 -16.87 7.00
N HIS A 58 -5.36 -17.40 8.13
CA HIS A 58 -5.04 -18.82 8.27
C HIS A 58 -6.27 -19.74 8.44
N THR A 59 -7.43 -19.22 8.80
CA THR A 59 -8.66 -20.04 8.82
C THR A 59 -9.21 -20.33 7.43
N HIS A 60 -8.72 -19.63 6.40
CA HIS A 60 -9.21 -19.72 5.02
C HIS A 60 -10.73 -19.50 4.90
N CYS A 61 -11.29 -18.60 5.71
CA CYS A 61 -12.72 -18.30 5.66
C CYS A 61 -13.16 -17.65 4.33
N SER A 62 -12.25 -17.00 3.60
CA SER A 62 -12.44 -16.52 2.23
C SER A 62 -11.13 -16.59 1.44
N ALA A 63 -11.23 -16.92 0.15
CA ALA A 63 -10.08 -16.91 -0.75
C ALA A 63 -9.59 -15.49 -1.07
N ASP A 64 -10.47 -14.49 -0.95
CA ASP A 64 -10.18 -13.10 -1.30
C ASP A 64 -9.71 -12.26 -0.10
N LEU A 65 -9.79 -12.80 1.13
CA LEU A 65 -9.47 -12.05 2.34
C LEU A 65 -8.06 -11.46 2.34
N LEU A 66 -7.04 -12.26 2.00
CA LEU A 66 -5.66 -11.79 1.99
C LEU A 66 -5.43 -10.72 0.91
N PHE A 67 -6.02 -10.93 -0.28
CA PHE A 67 -5.94 -9.96 -1.37
C PHE A 67 -6.62 -8.65 -1.00
N PHE A 68 -7.82 -8.71 -0.41
CA PHE A 68 -8.55 -7.54 0.07
C PHE A 68 -7.73 -6.77 1.12
N LEU A 69 -7.24 -7.45 2.17
CA LEU A 69 -6.42 -6.81 3.20
C LEU A 69 -5.18 -6.15 2.60
N CYS A 70 -4.46 -6.83 1.71
CA CYS A 70 -3.27 -6.24 1.10
C CYS A 70 -3.58 -5.09 0.13
N SER A 71 -4.72 -5.11 -0.57
CA SER A 71 -5.16 -3.98 -1.40
C SER A 71 -5.48 -2.72 -0.59
N VAL A 72 -5.84 -2.87 0.69
CA VAL A 72 -6.15 -1.77 1.61
C VAL A 72 -4.91 -1.28 2.36
N PHE A 73 -4.10 -2.20 2.88
CA PHE A 73 -2.94 -1.90 3.73
C PHE A 73 -1.63 -1.68 2.95
N ALA A 74 -1.52 -2.24 1.75
CA ALA A 74 -0.39 -2.08 0.84
C ALA A 74 -0.89 -1.93 -0.61
N PRO A 75 -1.66 -0.86 -0.92
CA PRO A 75 -2.26 -0.68 -2.23
C PRO A 75 -1.21 -0.66 -3.34
N MET A 76 -1.55 -1.19 -4.51
CA MET A 76 -0.67 -1.21 -5.68
C MET A 76 -0.21 0.20 -6.06
N CYS A 77 1.09 0.36 -6.29
CA CYS A 77 1.64 1.59 -6.86
C CYS A 77 1.75 1.47 -8.39
N MET A 78 0.96 2.25 -9.14
CA MET A 78 1.05 2.33 -10.60
C MET A 78 1.92 3.51 -11.03
N THR A 79 2.87 3.26 -11.92
CA THR A 79 3.68 4.30 -12.60
C THR A 79 3.24 4.40 -14.06
N ALA A 80 2.08 5.01 -14.33
CA ALA A 80 1.58 5.18 -15.71
C ALA A 80 1.58 6.66 -16.12
N PRO A 81 2.02 7.01 -17.35
CA PRO A 81 1.95 8.38 -17.85
C PRO A 81 0.50 8.90 -17.85
N GLY A 82 0.26 10.06 -17.25
CA GLY A 82 -1.08 10.68 -17.19
C GLY A 82 -1.94 10.24 -16.01
N LEU A 83 -1.59 9.14 -15.33
CA LEU A 83 -2.00 8.93 -13.93
C LEU A 83 -1.01 9.72 -13.09
N GLN A 84 -1.28 11.02 -12.94
CA GLN A 84 -0.58 11.79 -11.91
C GLN A 84 -0.70 11.04 -10.59
N GLU A 85 0.37 11.07 -9.81
CA GLU A 85 0.65 10.34 -8.56
C GLU A 85 -0.42 10.56 -7.45
N MET A 86 -1.66 10.24 -7.78
CA MET A 86 -2.89 10.70 -7.14
C MET A 86 -3.69 9.48 -6.73
N GLU A 87 -3.89 9.42 -5.41
CA GLU A 87 -4.74 8.48 -4.67
C GLU A 87 -4.47 6.97 -4.83
N PRO A 88 -4.52 6.17 -3.74
CA PRO A 88 -4.41 4.73 -3.87
C PRO A 88 -5.64 4.16 -4.59
N ILE A 89 -5.44 3.10 -5.37
CA ILE A 89 -6.53 2.39 -6.02
C ILE A 89 -7.36 1.66 -4.97
N LEU A 90 -8.65 1.97 -4.91
CA LEU A 90 -9.60 1.27 -4.05
C LEU A 90 -9.88 -0.15 -4.59
N PRO A 91 -10.01 -1.18 -3.72
CA PRO A 91 -10.51 -2.47 -4.16
C PRO A 91 -11.93 -2.36 -4.68
N CYS A 92 -12.25 -3.14 -5.71
CA CYS A 92 -13.61 -3.27 -6.22
C CYS A 92 -14.56 -3.75 -5.09
N GLN A 93 -15.79 -3.24 -5.07
CA GLN A 93 -16.80 -3.61 -4.07
C GLN A 93 -16.99 -5.12 -3.93
N HIS A 94 -17.05 -5.85 -5.04
CA HIS A 94 -17.23 -7.30 -5.05
C HIS A 94 -16.12 -8.06 -4.29
N VAL A 95 -14.87 -7.57 -4.31
CA VAL A 95 -13.75 -8.17 -3.56
C VAL A 95 -13.97 -7.99 -2.05
N CYS A 96 -14.43 -6.81 -1.62
CA CYS A 96 -14.77 -6.55 -0.22
C CYS A 96 -15.90 -7.48 0.25
N GLU A 97 -16.94 -7.65 -0.58
CA GLU A 97 -18.07 -8.53 -0.27
C GLU A 97 -17.66 -10.01 -0.19
N SER A 98 -16.79 -10.47 -1.09
CA SER A 98 -16.27 -11.84 -1.05
C SER A 98 -15.35 -12.11 0.16
N ALA A 99 -14.66 -11.08 0.65
CA ALA A 99 -13.78 -11.17 1.81
C ALA A 99 -14.50 -11.12 3.18
N ARG A 100 -15.77 -10.71 3.21
CA ARG A 100 -16.58 -10.48 4.41
C ARG A 100 -17.15 -11.77 5.00
#